data_AF-A0A371IQ64-F1
#
_entry.id   AF-A0A371IQ64-F1
#
_cell.length_a   1.000
_cell.length_b   1.000
_cell.length_c   1.000
_cell.angle_alpha   90.00
_cell.angle_beta   90.00
_cell.angle_gamma   90.00
#
_symmetry.space_group_name_H-M   'P 1'
#
loop_
_entity.id
_entity.type
_entity.pdbx_description
1 polymer ?
#
loop_
_entity_poly.entity_id
_entity_poly.type
_entity_poly.pdbx_seq_one_letter_code
_entity_poly.pdbx_strand_id
1 'polypeptide(L)' 'MEENLIYCDKCNKNMGDGYELHDGLYYYCSDECLFSEIDKEEYLEIDKEGFAFWTTFEE' A
#
# COMPACT_ATOMS: atom_id res chain seq x y z
N MET A 1 -18.39 2.96 15.60
CA MET A 1 -17.79 3.18 14.28
C MET A 1 -16.81 2.04 14.13
N GLU A 2 -16.95 1.24 13.08
CA GLU A 2 -15.94 0.22 12.78
C GLU A 2 -14.71 0.95 12.27
N GLU A 3 -13.64 0.94 13.06
CA GLU A 3 -12.33 1.43 12.65
C GLU A 3 -11.87 0.52 11.49
N ASN A 4 -11.84 1.03 10.26
CA ASN A 4 -11.28 0.31 9.11
C ASN A 4 -9.75 0.32 9.24
N LEU A 5 -9.25 -0.53 10.12
CA LEU A 5 -7.83 -0.69 10.35
C LEU A 5 -7.19 -1.38 9.14
N ILE A 6 -6.33 -0.65 8.43
CA ILE A 6 -5.51 -1.18 7.35
C ILE A 6 -4.23 -1.79 7.94
N TYR A 7 -3.79 -2.91 7.37
CA TYR A 7 -2.60 -3.63 7.80
C TYR A 7 -1.67 -3.88 6.63
N CYS A 8 -0.36 -3.80 6.88
CA CYS A 8 0.65 -4.07 5.86
C CYS A 8 0.61 -5.55 5.47
N ASP A 9 0.45 -5.85 4.19
CA ASP A 9 0.41 -7.23 3.71
C ASP A 9 1.76 -7.94 3.99
N LYS A 10 2.85 -7.18 3.95
CA LYS A 10 4.19 -7.71 4.21
C LYS A 10 4.51 -7.95 5.67
N CYS A 11 4.30 -6.94 6.53
CA CYS A 11 4.76 -6.97 7.92
C CYS A 11 3.63 -7.11 8.95
N ASN A 12 2.37 -7.13 8.52
CA ASN A 12 1.16 -7.27 9.33
C ASN A 12 1.03 -6.21 10.44
N LYS A 13 1.73 -5.07 10.30
CA LYS A 13 1.56 -3.92 11.20
C LYS A 13 0.35 -3.11 10.77
N ASN A 14 -0.44 -2.67 11.74
CA ASN A 14 -1.46 -1.66 11.52
C ASN A 14 -0.80 -0.39 10.98
N MET A 15 -1.45 0.24 10.00
CA MET A 15 -0.98 1.46 9.36
C MET A 15 -2.09 2.51 9.33
N GLY A 16 -1.70 3.76 9.60
CA GLY A 16 -2.54 4.94 9.34
C GLY A 16 -2.26 5.54 7.96
N ASP A 17 -1.13 5.18 7.34
CA ASP A 17 -0.70 5.66 6.04
C ASP A 17 0.20 4.61 5.36
N GLY A 18 0.17 4.59 4.03
CA GLY A 18 0.94 3.64 3.26
C GLY A 18 0.60 3.65 1.77
N TYR A 19 1.25 2.76 1.04
CA TYR A 19 0.92 2.47 -0.34
C TYR A 19 -0.36 1.65 -0.44
N GLU A 20 -1.30 2.13 -1.23
CA GLU A 20 -2.46 1.37 -1.70
C GLU A 20 -2.20 0.95 -3.15
N LEU A 21 -2.31 -0.35 -3.43
CA LEU A 21 -2.12 -0.92 -4.75
C LEU A 21 -3.37 -1.66 -5.22
N HIS A 22 -3.64 -1.57 -6.52
CA HIS A 22 -4.78 -2.18 -7.21
C HIS A 22 -6.14 -1.88 -6.55
N ASP A 23 -6.39 -0.60 -6.24
CA ASP A 23 -7.68 -0.12 -5.70
C ASP A 23 -8.03 -0.78 -4.35
N GLY A 24 -7.06 -0.83 -3.43
CA GLY A 24 -7.24 -1.40 -2.09
C GLY A 24 -7.09 -2.91 -1.98
N LEU A 25 -6.48 -3.57 -2.99
CA LEU A 25 -6.19 -5.00 -2.90
C LEU A 25 -4.91 -5.30 -2.12
N TYR A 26 -3.92 -4.40 -2.17
CA TYR A 26 -2.66 -4.56 -1.44
C TYR A 26 -2.27 -3.28 -0.71
N TYR A 27 -1.69 -3.46 0.48
CA TYR A 27 -1.30 -2.35 1.35
C TYR A 27 0.12 -2.54 1.87
N TYR A 28 0.96 -1.51 1.73
CA TYR A 28 2.34 -1.55 2.21
C TYR A 28 2.69 -0.30 3.01
N CYS A 29 3.18 -0.49 4.25
CA CYS A 29 3.48 0.63 5.15
C CYS A 29 4.76 1.41 4.79
N SER A 30 5.58 0.92 3.86
CA SER A 30 6.88 1.50 3.52
C SER A 30 7.40 0.98 2.19
N ASP A 31 8.31 1.73 1.57
CA ASP A 31 9.09 1.33 0.38
C ASP A 31 9.75 -0.04 0.57
N GLU A 32 10.32 -0.31 1.75
CA GLU A 32 10.97 -1.60 2.04
C GLU A 32 9.99 -2.78 1.98
N CYS A 33 8.74 -2.57 2.41
CA CYS A 33 7.71 -3.61 2.38
C CYS A 33 7.20 -3.83 0.96
N LEU A 34 6.96 -2.74 0.23
CA LEU A 34 6.53 -2.74 -1.16
C LEU A 34 7.58 -3.37 -2.08
N PHE A 35 8.81 -2.84 -2.04
CA PHE A 35 9.90 -3.27 -2.93
C PHE A 35 10.52 -4.62 -2.55
N SER A 36 10.04 -5.24 -1.47
CA SER A 36 10.32 -6.63 -1.17
C SER A 36 9.44 -7.61 -1.95
N GLU A 37 8.34 -7.15 -2.55
CA GLU A 37 7.35 -7.98 -3.25
C GLU A 37 7.35 -7.67 -4.74
N ILE A 38 7.30 -6.39 -5.08
CA ILE A 38 7.36 -5.88 -6.45
C ILE A 38 8.67 -5.13 -6.66
N ASP A 39 9.20 -5.07 -7.87
CA ASP A 39 10.32 -4.19 -8.14
C ASP A 39 9.86 -2.77 -8.49
N LYS A 40 10.82 -1.86 -8.62
CA LYS A 40 10.53 -0.45 -8.88
C LYS A 40 9.95 -0.20 -10.27
N GLU A 41 10.32 -1.01 -11.26
CA GLU A 41 9.77 -0.91 -12.62
C GLU A 41 8.30 -1.32 -12.60
N GLU A 42 7.97 -2.43 -11.92
CA GLU A 42 6.60 -2.90 -11.74
C GLU A 42 5.73 -1.86 -10.99
N TYR A 43 6.24 -1.27 -9.90
CA TYR A 43 5.54 -0.17 -9.22
C TYR A 43 5.25 1.01 -10.16
N LEU A 44 6.23 1.40 -10.99
CA LEU A 44 6.06 2.53 -11.92
C LEU A 44 5.04 2.23 -13.02
N GLU A 45 4.85 0.97 -13.40
CA GLU A 45 3.78 0.60 -14.33
C GLU A 45 2.41 0.75 -13.66
N ILE A 46 2.25 0.24 -12.44
CA ILE A 46 1.00 0.32 -11.68
C ILE A 46 0.65 1.78 -11.31
N ASP A 47 1.64 2.58 -10.94
CA ASP A 47 1.51 4.02 -10.66
C ASP A 47 1.07 4.81 -11.90
N LYS A 48 1.65 4.51 -13.08
CA LYS A 48 1.24 5.12 -14.36
C LYS A 48 -0.20 4.79 -14.74
N GLU A 49 -0.67 3.60 -14.39
CA GLU A 49 -2.06 3.20 -14.60
C GLU A 49 -3.02 3.82 -13.55
N GLY A 50 -2.48 4.47 -12.51
CA GLY A 50 -3.24 5.10 -11.44
C GLY A 50 -3.70 4.12 -10.36
N PHE A 51 -3.12 2.92 -10.32
CA PHE A 51 -3.47 1.87 -9.37
C PHE A 51 -2.50 1.76 -8.20
N ALA A 52 -1.45 2.57 -8.13
CA ALA A 52 -0.53 2.61 -7.00
C ALA A 52 -0.32 4.05 -6.54
N PHE A 53 -0.53 4.32 -5.27
CA PHE A 53 -0.27 5.63 -4.67
C PHE A 53 -0.09 5.52 -3.16
N TRP A 54 0.62 6.48 -2.58
CA TRP A 54 0.68 6.64 -1.12
C TRP A 54 -0.54 7.44 -0.64
N THR A 55 -1.25 6.92 0.34
CA THR A 55 -2.41 7.58 0.95
C THR A 55 -2.42 7.41 2.47
N THR A 56 -3.20 8.26 3.12
CA THR A 56 -3.49 8.14 4.55
C THR A 56 -4.87 7.49 4.69
N PHE A 57 -4.93 6.41 5.46
CA PHE A 57 -6.16 5.73 5.86
C PHE A 57 -6.68 6.39 7.15
N GLU A 58 -7.04 7.67 7.07
CA GLU A 58 -7.71 8.35 8.18
C GLU A 58 -9.10 7.73 8.42
N GLU A 59 -9.48 7.60 9.70
CA GLU A 59 -10.81 7.19 10.17
C GLU A 59 -11.96 8.09 9.67
#